data_AF-A0A1Y2K9P4-F1
#
_entry.id   AF-A0A1Y2K9P4-F1
#
_cell.length_a   1.000
_cell.length_b   1.000
_cell.length_c   1.000
_cell.angle_alpha   90.00
_cell.angle_beta   90.00
_cell.angle_gamma   90.00
#
_symmetry.space_group_name_H-M   'P 1'
#
loop_
_entity.id
_entity.type
_entity.pdbx_description
1 polymer ?
#
loop_
_entity_poly.entity_id
_entity_poly.type
_entity_poly.pdbx_seq_one_letter_code
_entity_poly.pdbx_strand_id
1 'polypeptide(L)'
;MKRAKASSLSMKQAQSLMRACLAATVLTLAGGIALLFGVEPVTTEKIDVIPAAQREITDAFYGAPQFAALISAQRTSPFEFDRHQLRDITLRPVVVAPTKTETKSAPPPPPPPKPDIQGLALLGSMPGERISYALISDSRQGGVTLVVTPGQSLRNAQVEQVLPDRVIVALGEQRETLRLPKVRGSLETAEMAKRMASDWGWIAGRSEAGVSPLQAKRDVALPNSAMAQENPRQTLSLEERVRSYKRSQQSAKSLGIAGRLLSRQQAREQGLAGQAIEVTSVKRAQSPFQSGDLIVKVGGEPVVSLWRTTRQVRASKQDQLVVSVLRNGEQMTLTTPLVGGAE
;
A
#
# COMPACT_ATOMS: atom_id res chain seq x y z
N MET A 1 -23.69 83.83 -18.10
CA MET A 1 -24.34 82.58 -17.61
C MET A 1 -24.31 81.53 -18.72
N LYS A 2 -23.37 80.58 -18.68
CA LYS A 2 -23.28 79.48 -19.66
C LYS A 2 -24.00 78.25 -19.06
N ARG A 3 -25.16 77.89 -19.62
CA ARG A 3 -25.89 76.66 -19.25
C ARG A 3 -25.14 75.46 -19.83
N ALA A 4 -24.69 74.56 -18.96
CA ALA A 4 -24.08 73.30 -19.35
C ALA A 4 -25.14 72.41 -20.03
N LYS A 5 -24.87 71.98 -21.26
CA LYS A 5 -25.65 70.95 -21.97
C LYS A 5 -25.37 69.60 -21.30
N ALA A 6 -26.37 69.04 -20.62
CA ALA A 6 -26.34 67.66 -20.18
C ALA A 6 -26.46 66.74 -21.41
N SER A 7 -25.38 66.03 -21.73
CA SER A 7 -25.35 64.99 -22.76
C SER A 7 -26.10 63.76 -22.26
N SER A 8 -27.22 63.43 -22.93
CA SER A 8 -27.96 62.20 -22.68
C SER A 8 -27.13 61.00 -23.14
N LEU A 9 -26.56 60.26 -22.18
CA LEU A 9 -25.93 58.98 -22.46
C LEU A 9 -26.97 58.03 -23.05
N SER A 10 -26.64 57.46 -24.20
CA SER A 10 -27.45 56.43 -24.85
C SER A 10 -27.70 55.27 -23.89
N MET A 11 -28.93 54.75 -23.86
CA MET A 11 -29.32 53.63 -22.98
C MET A 11 -28.38 52.42 -23.11
N LYS A 12 -27.78 52.22 -24.29
CA LYS A 12 -26.76 51.19 -24.53
C LYS A 12 -25.43 51.47 -23.81
N GLN A 13 -25.02 52.73 -23.73
CA GLN A 13 -23.82 53.15 -22.99
C GLN A 13 -24.03 53.05 -21.48
N ALA A 14 -25.22 53.42 -20.98
CA ALA A 14 -25.58 53.23 -19.57
C ALA A 14 -25.57 51.74 -19.17
N GLN A 15 -26.11 50.86 -20.02
CA GLN A 15 -26.10 49.42 -19.77
C GLN A 15 -24.69 48.81 -19.83
N SER A 16 -23.84 49.30 -20.74
CA SER A 16 -22.42 48.90 -20.81
C SER A 16 -21.64 49.31 -19.55
N LEU A 17 -21.81 50.57 -19.10
CA LEU A 17 -21.18 51.07 -17.87
C LEU A 17 -21.65 50.28 -16.63
N MET A 18 -22.93 49.96 -16.54
CA MET A 18 -23.46 49.19 -15.43
C MET A 18 -22.87 47.76 -15.38
N ARG A 19 -22.69 47.10 -16.54
CA ARG A 19 -22.04 45.79 -16.62
C ARG A 19 -20.56 45.85 -16.24
N ALA A 20 -19.84 46.88 -16.70
CA ALA A 20 -18.44 47.07 -16.34
C ALA A 20 -18.26 47.32 -14.83
N CYS A 21 -19.15 48.11 -14.22
CA CYS A 21 -19.13 48.38 -12.79
C CYS A 21 -19.40 47.11 -11.96
N LEU A 22 -20.35 46.28 -12.41
CA LEU A 22 -20.69 45.01 -11.75
C LEU A 22 -19.58 43.96 -11.91
N ALA A 23 -18.88 43.92 -13.05
CA ALA A 23 -17.72 43.06 -13.23
C ALA A 23 -16.55 43.48 -12.31
N ALA A 24 -16.31 44.80 -12.17
CA ALA A 24 -15.27 45.31 -11.30
C ALA A 24 -15.51 44.98 -9.81
N THR A 25 -16.76 45.05 -9.33
CA THR A 25 -17.09 44.70 -7.94
C THR A 25 -16.97 43.21 -7.65
N VAL A 26 -17.34 42.33 -8.60
CA VAL A 26 -17.14 40.89 -8.43
C VAL A 26 -15.65 40.53 -8.38
N LEU A 27 -14.82 41.20 -9.18
CA LEU A 27 -13.39 40.94 -9.22
C LEU A 27 -12.67 41.38 -7.94
N THR A 28 -13.06 42.52 -7.36
CA THR A 28 -12.48 42.99 -6.08
C THR A 28 -12.91 42.11 -4.90
N LEU A 29 -14.14 41.61 -4.90
CA LEU A 29 -14.64 40.72 -3.86
C LEU A 29 -13.94 39.34 -3.92
N ALA A 30 -13.73 38.80 -5.12
CA ALA A 30 -12.97 37.56 -5.32
C ALA A 30 -11.49 37.70 -4.91
N GLY A 31 -10.84 38.83 -5.24
CA GLY A 31 -9.46 39.11 -4.85
C GLY A 31 -9.27 39.24 -3.33
N GLY A 32 -10.22 39.89 -2.63
CA GLY A 32 -10.20 40.01 -1.17
C GLY A 32 -10.34 38.67 -0.46
N ILE A 33 -11.18 37.77 -0.97
CA ILE A 33 -11.35 36.41 -0.43
C ILE A 33 -10.05 35.60 -0.64
N ALA A 34 -9.41 35.70 -1.80
CA ALA A 34 -8.16 34.98 -2.06
C ALA A 34 -7.01 35.40 -1.11
N LEU A 35 -6.97 36.65 -0.64
CA LEU A 35 -5.99 37.10 0.36
C LEU A 35 -6.29 36.62 1.79
N LEU A 36 -7.55 36.30 2.11
CA LEU A 36 -7.91 35.73 3.42
C LEU A 36 -7.60 34.24 3.54
N PHE A 37 -7.48 33.53 2.41
CA PHE A 37 -7.22 32.08 2.37
C PHE A 37 -5.87 31.72 1.75
N GLY A 38 -5.08 32.71 1.32
CA GLY A 38 -3.78 32.51 0.69
C GLY A 38 -2.64 32.83 1.66
N VAL A 39 -1.74 31.85 1.81
CA VAL A 39 -0.52 31.86 2.64
C VAL A 39 -0.75 31.40 4.08
N GLU A 40 -0.88 30.09 4.24
CA GLU A 40 -0.40 29.44 5.47
C GLU A 40 1.12 29.70 5.57
N PRO A 41 1.63 30.16 6.73
CA PRO A 41 3.07 30.26 6.92
C PRO A 41 3.66 28.86 6.83
N VAL A 42 4.65 28.68 5.95
CA VAL A 42 5.49 27.48 5.91
C VAL A 42 6.07 27.30 7.30
N THR A 43 5.49 26.38 8.07
CA THR A 43 6.03 25.96 9.35
C THR A 43 7.33 25.25 9.03
N THR A 44 8.43 25.85 9.44
CA THR A 44 9.74 25.22 9.45
C THR A 44 9.61 23.92 10.24
N GLU A 45 9.70 22.81 9.52
CA GLU A 45 9.76 21.47 10.07
C GLU A 45 10.85 21.47 11.16
N LYS A 46 10.44 21.22 12.41
CA LYS A 46 11.39 21.00 13.50
C LYS A 46 12.19 19.77 13.12
N ILE A 47 13.44 19.99 12.72
CA ILE A 47 14.44 18.92 12.60
C ILE A 47 14.54 18.31 14.00
N ASP A 48 14.04 17.08 14.14
CA ASP A 48 14.29 16.27 15.33
C ASP A 48 15.80 16.10 15.46
N VAL A 49 16.39 16.87 16.37
CA VAL A 49 17.76 16.68 16.81
C VAL A 49 17.77 15.36 17.57
N ILE A 50 18.07 14.28 16.87
CA ILE A 50 18.40 13.00 17.49
C ILE A 50 19.55 13.30 18.48
N PRO A 51 19.41 12.97 19.77
CA PRO A 51 20.46 13.20 20.74
C PRO A 51 21.73 12.47 20.27
N ALA A 52 22.83 13.21 20.16
CA ALA A 52 24.13 12.76 19.65
C ALA A 52 24.80 11.62 20.47
N ALA A 53 24.08 11.00 21.40
CA ALA A 53 24.56 9.92 22.26
C ALA A 53 24.54 8.53 21.61
N GLN A 54 24.10 8.40 20.35
CA GLN A 54 24.02 7.10 19.65
C GLN A 54 24.82 7.01 18.34
N ARG A 55 25.77 7.92 18.11
CA ARG A 55 26.82 7.64 17.11
C ARG A 55 27.86 6.73 17.77
N GLU A 56 27.80 5.45 17.46
CA GLU A 56 28.95 4.54 17.62
C GLU A 56 30.14 5.17 16.90
N ILE A 57 31.12 5.62 17.69
CA ILE A 57 32.41 6.08 17.21
C ILE A 57 33.19 4.81 16.84
N THR A 58 33.04 4.35 15.60
CA THR A 58 33.99 3.45 14.96
C THR A 58 35.04 4.28 14.24
N ASP A 59 35.91 4.96 14.98
CA ASP A 59 37.15 5.48 14.44
C ASP A 59 38.28 5.36 15.47
N ALA A 60 39.44 4.98 14.96
CA ALA A 60 40.55 4.41 15.70
C ALA A 60 41.06 5.30 16.85
N PHE A 61 41.28 4.63 17.97
CA PHE A 61 41.79 5.14 19.24
C PHE A 61 43.21 5.71 19.06
N TYR A 62 43.34 7.02 18.84
CA TYR A 62 44.59 7.73 19.14
C TYR A 62 44.76 7.77 20.66
N GLY A 63 45.95 7.37 21.13
CA GLY A 63 46.25 7.09 22.54
C GLY A 63 45.67 8.11 23.51
N ALA A 64 44.74 7.66 24.34
CA ALA A 64 44.26 8.45 25.46
C ALA A 64 45.42 8.65 26.47
N PRO A 65 45.68 9.89 26.93
CA PRO A 65 46.60 10.12 28.04
C PRO A 65 46.09 9.36 29.27
N GLN A 66 46.93 8.51 29.87
CA GLN A 66 46.57 7.82 31.11
C GLN A 66 46.65 8.81 32.27
N PHE A 67 45.50 9.37 32.68
CA PHE A 67 45.39 10.24 33.85
C PHE A 67 45.57 9.52 35.20
N ALA A 68 45.78 8.20 35.19
CA ALA A 68 45.89 7.40 36.42
C ALA A 68 47.03 7.85 37.35
N ALA A 69 48.11 8.43 36.80
CA ALA A 69 49.22 8.96 37.59
C ALA A 69 48.93 10.33 38.25
N LEU A 70 47.89 11.06 37.80
CA LEU A 70 47.52 12.37 38.35
C LEU A 70 46.51 12.27 39.51
N ILE A 71 45.91 11.10 39.72
CA ILE A 71 44.88 10.85 40.75
C ILE A 71 45.50 10.26 42.03
N SER A 72 46.73 9.74 41.97
CA SER A 72 47.40 9.11 43.13
C SER A 72 48.07 10.08 44.10
N ALA A 73 48.10 11.39 43.81
CA ALA A 73 48.57 12.39 44.76
C ALA A 73 47.43 12.71 45.74
N GLN A 74 47.59 12.38 47.03
CA GLN A 74 46.65 12.78 48.07
C GLN A 74 46.52 14.32 48.07
N ARG A 75 45.37 14.82 47.66
CA ARG A 75 45.05 16.25 47.71
C ARG A 75 44.44 16.57 49.06
N THR A 76 44.94 17.62 49.71
CA THR A 76 44.36 18.16 50.95
C THR A 76 43.16 19.08 50.69
N SER A 77 43.00 19.56 49.44
CA SER A 77 41.90 20.44 49.03
C SER A 77 41.45 20.18 47.58
N PRO A 78 40.14 20.25 47.27
CA PRO A 78 39.63 20.08 45.92
C PRO A 78 39.97 21.25 44.96
N PHE A 79 40.46 22.39 45.48
CA PHE A 79 40.86 23.56 44.68
C PHE A 79 42.37 23.71 44.52
N GLU A 80 43.15 22.76 45.05
CA GLU A 80 44.59 22.75 44.91
C GLU A 80 44.97 22.07 43.59
N PHE A 81 45.29 22.90 42.59
CA PHE A 81 45.83 22.44 41.32
C PHE A 81 47.34 22.62 41.35
N ASP A 82 48.03 21.50 41.53
CA ASP A 82 49.48 21.50 41.46
C ASP A 82 49.92 21.90 40.04
N ARG A 83 50.89 22.81 39.93
CA ARG A 83 51.34 23.36 38.66
C ARG A 83 52.27 22.37 37.96
N HIS A 84 51.71 21.31 37.39
CA HIS A 84 52.48 20.42 36.53
C HIS A 84 52.91 21.18 35.28
N GLN A 85 54.23 21.23 35.04
CA GLN A 85 54.74 21.85 33.82
C GLN A 85 54.79 20.80 32.72
N LEU A 86 54.63 21.20 31.46
CA LEU A 86 54.62 20.27 30.31
C LEU A 86 55.84 19.33 30.25
N ARG A 87 56.95 19.73 30.87
CA ARG A 87 58.19 18.97 31.01
C ARG A 87 58.10 17.74 31.92
N ASP A 88 57.08 17.65 32.77
CA ASP A 88 56.87 16.52 33.68
C ASP A 88 56.10 15.36 33.00
N ILE A 89 55.58 15.59 31.79
CA ILE A 89 54.90 14.57 30.99
C ILE A 89 55.95 13.69 30.32
N THR A 90 56.36 12.61 30.99
CA THR A 90 57.24 11.60 30.40
C THR A 90 56.42 10.72 29.46
N LEU A 91 56.43 11.04 28.17
CA LEU A 91 55.92 10.14 27.13
C LEU A 91 56.84 8.92 27.05
N ARG A 92 56.42 7.78 27.61
CA ARG A 92 57.17 6.53 27.38
C ARG A 92 57.07 6.19 25.89
N PRO A 93 58.19 6.05 25.17
CA PRO A 93 58.16 5.45 23.86
C PRO A 93 57.65 4.02 24.03
N VAL A 94 56.53 3.71 23.39
CA VAL A 94 56.08 2.32 23.28
C VAL A 94 57.14 1.60 22.45
N VAL A 95 57.99 0.82 23.11
CA VAL A 95 58.84 -0.15 22.44
C VAL A 95 57.89 -1.17 21.83
N VAL A 96 57.59 -0.98 20.56
CA VAL A 96 56.92 -1.99 19.74
C VAL A 96 57.93 -3.13 19.66
N ALA A 97 57.75 -4.15 20.49
CA ALA A 97 58.44 -5.42 20.30
C ALA A 97 58.29 -5.82 18.82
N PRO A 98 59.32 -6.36 18.15
CA PRO A 98 59.17 -6.86 16.80
C PRO A 98 58.17 -8.01 16.85
N THR A 99 56.90 -7.68 16.67
CA THR A 99 55.82 -8.62 16.44
C THR A 99 56.24 -9.36 15.19
N LYS A 100 56.66 -10.61 15.39
CA LYS A 100 56.74 -11.64 14.36
C LYS A 100 55.57 -11.40 13.42
N THR A 101 55.86 -11.04 12.17
CA THR A 101 54.87 -10.75 11.14
C THR A 101 54.14 -12.04 10.80
N GLU A 102 53.32 -12.54 11.73
CA GLU A 102 52.16 -13.29 11.34
C GLU A 102 51.29 -12.29 10.62
N THR A 103 51.29 -12.42 9.29
CA THR A 103 50.31 -11.83 8.39
C THR A 103 48.93 -12.23 8.90
N LYS A 104 48.43 -11.49 9.88
CA LYS A 104 47.03 -11.51 10.30
C LYS A 104 46.30 -10.92 9.10
N SER A 105 45.86 -11.80 8.21
CA SER A 105 44.99 -11.48 7.09
C SER A 105 43.95 -10.49 7.61
N ALA A 106 43.84 -9.33 6.95
CA ALA A 106 42.79 -8.38 7.26
C ALA A 106 41.47 -9.16 7.42
N PRO A 107 40.67 -8.90 8.48
CA PRO A 107 39.38 -9.55 8.58
C PRO A 107 38.66 -9.35 7.25
N PRO A 108 38.12 -10.43 6.66
CA PRO A 108 37.49 -10.33 5.35
C PRO A 108 36.47 -9.20 5.39
N PRO A 109 36.35 -8.39 4.32
CA PRO A 109 35.39 -7.30 4.27
C PRO A 109 34.01 -7.83 4.69
N PRO A 110 33.26 -7.08 5.52
CA PRO A 110 31.96 -7.53 5.98
C PRO A 110 31.11 -7.94 4.77
N PRO A 111 30.39 -9.07 4.85
CA PRO A 111 29.61 -9.54 3.73
C PRO A 111 28.64 -8.45 3.27
N PRO A 112 28.45 -8.26 1.96
CA PRO A 112 27.55 -7.25 1.44
C PRO A 112 26.14 -7.45 2.01
N PRO A 113 25.40 -6.35 2.29
CA PRO A 113 24.05 -6.44 2.84
C PRO A 113 23.14 -7.19 1.87
N LYS A 114 22.38 -8.16 2.40
CA LYS A 114 21.44 -8.98 1.61
C LYS A 114 20.03 -8.36 1.61
N PRO A 115 19.24 -8.57 0.53
CA PRO A 115 17.82 -8.21 0.52
C PRO A 115 17.05 -8.85 1.68
N ASP A 116 16.33 -8.06 2.47
CA ASP A 116 15.51 -8.56 3.57
C ASP A 116 14.16 -9.10 3.06
N ILE A 117 14.18 -10.38 2.67
CA ILE A 117 12.97 -11.11 2.27
C ILE A 117 12.24 -11.78 3.44
N GLN A 118 12.75 -11.66 4.67
CA GLN A 118 12.23 -12.45 5.78
C GLN A 118 10.82 -12.01 6.18
N GLY A 119 9.87 -12.95 6.12
CA GLY A 119 8.47 -12.70 6.44
C GLY A 119 7.67 -12.07 5.30
N LEU A 120 8.27 -11.90 4.11
CA LEU A 120 7.55 -11.57 2.89
C LEU A 120 7.06 -12.86 2.21
N ALA A 121 5.78 -12.89 1.85
CA ALA A 121 5.16 -14.02 1.15
C ALA A 121 4.50 -13.53 -0.14
N LEU A 122 4.89 -14.12 -1.28
CA LEU A 122 4.28 -13.82 -2.57
C LEU A 122 2.90 -14.48 -2.64
N LEU A 123 1.84 -13.68 -2.65
CA LEU A 123 0.46 -14.15 -2.74
C LEU A 123 0.00 -14.34 -4.19
N GLY A 124 0.54 -13.53 -5.11
CA GLY A 124 0.21 -13.59 -6.52
C GLY A 124 1.11 -12.69 -7.34
N SER A 125 1.30 -13.04 -8.61
CA SER A 125 1.97 -12.18 -9.58
C SER A 125 1.16 -12.12 -10.87
N MET A 126 1.19 -10.96 -11.51
CA MET A 126 0.63 -10.74 -12.84
C MET A 126 1.74 -10.13 -13.70
N PRO A 127 2.54 -10.94 -14.39
CA PRO A 127 3.51 -10.45 -15.36
C PRO A 127 2.77 -9.88 -16.58
N GLY A 128 3.29 -8.80 -17.15
CA GLY A 128 2.72 -8.17 -18.35
C GLY A 128 3.70 -7.20 -19.00
N GLU A 129 3.62 -7.08 -20.33
CA GLU A 129 4.53 -6.23 -21.12
C GLU A 129 4.41 -4.74 -20.80
N ARG A 130 3.19 -4.28 -20.47
CA ARG A 130 2.91 -2.88 -20.13
C ARG A 130 2.81 -2.63 -18.64
N ILE A 131 2.23 -3.57 -17.90
CA ILE A 131 2.01 -3.45 -16.46
C ILE A 131 2.29 -4.82 -15.86
N SER A 132 3.27 -4.86 -14.97
CA SER A 132 3.59 -6.02 -14.15
C SER A 132 3.40 -5.64 -12.68
N TYR A 133 2.66 -6.44 -11.93
CA TYR A 133 2.52 -6.24 -10.49
C TYR A 133 2.52 -7.56 -9.71
N ALA A 134 2.92 -7.50 -8.46
CA ALA A 134 2.89 -8.61 -7.52
C ALA A 134 2.19 -8.21 -6.22
N LEU A 135 1.51 -9.18 -5.62
CA LEU A 135 0.87 -9.08 -4.32
C LEU A 135 1.76 -9.77 -3.30
N ILE A 136 2.29 -9.02 -2.34
CA ILE A 136 3.21 -9.54 -1.32
C ILE A 136 2.59 -9.29 0.05
N SER A 137 2.46 -10.32 0.87
CA SER A 137 2.10 -10.18 2.28
C SER A 137 3.34 -9.98 3.12
N ASP A 138 3.32 -8.96 3.99
CA ASP A 138 4.36 -8.72 4.98
C ASP A 138 3.88 -9.13 6.38
N SER A 139 4.37 -10.28 6.86
CA SER A 139 4.04 -10.79 8.20
C SER A 139 4.63 -9.94 9.35
N ARG A 140 5.73 -9.20 9.13
CA ARG A 140 6.30 -8.31 10.15
C ARG A 140 5.47 -7.04 10.35
N GLN A 141 4.77 -6.60 9.32
CA GLN A 141 3.84 -5.47 9.39
C GLN A 141 2.41 -5.90 9.72
N GLY A 142 2.19 -7.08 10.29
CA GLY A 142 0.85 -7.56 10.67
C GLY A 142 0.04 -8.16 9.51
N GLY A 143 0.72 -8.67 8.48
CA GLY A 143 0.07 -9.35 7.34
C GLY A 143 -0.44 -8.41 6.25
N VAL A 144 0.03 -7.15 6.22
CA VAL A 144 -0.36 -6.17 5.21
C VAL A 144 -0.03 -6.71 3.82
N THR A 145 -1.00 -6.62 2.90
CA THR A 145 -0.80 -6.98 1.50
C THR A 145 -0.38 -5.74 0.73
N LEU A 146 0.85 -5.78 0.23
CA LEU A 146 1.47 -4.75 -0.59
C LEU A 146 1.29 -5.12 -2.06
N VAL A 147 0.89 -4.15 -2.88
CA VAL A 147 0.93 -4.24 -4.34
C VAL A 147 2.23 -3.60 -4.78
N VAL A 148 3.10 -4.35 -5.46
CA VAL A 148 4.40 -3.87 -5.93
C VAL A 148 4.57 -4.00 -7.43
N THR A 149 5.21 -3.02 -8.05
CA THR A 149 5.60 -3.03 -9.46
C THR A 149 7.13 -3.07 -9.61
N PRO A 150 7.68 -3.50 -10.77
CA PRO A 150 9.11 -3.32 -11.05
C PRO A 150 9.56 -1.87 -10.80
N GLY A 151 10.71 -1.72 -10.17
CA GLY A 151 11.27 -0.44 -9.74
C GLY A 151 10.79 0.06 -8.38
N GLN A 152 9.79 -0.57 -7.74
CA GLN A 152 9.31 -0.11 -6.44
C GLN A 152 10.17 -0.66 -5.29
N SER A 153 10.42 0.17 -4.27
CA SER A 153 11.09 -0.26 -3.04
C SER A 153 10.22 -1.20 -2.23
N LEU A 154 10.80 -2.30 -1.79
CA LEU A 154 10.23 -3.29 -0.89
C LEU A 154 11.20 -3.47 0.29
N ARG A 155 10.89 -2.82 1.41
CA ARG A 155 11.78 -2.71 2.59
C ARG A 155 13.15 -2.11 2.23
N ASN A 156 14.23 -2.87 2.38
CA ASN A 156 15.59 -2.46 2.05
C ASN A 156 16.01 -2.84 0.62
N ALA A 157 15.12 -3.43 -0.19
CA ALA A 157 15.40 -3.88 -1.54
C ALA A 157 14.48 -3.18 -2.56
N GLN A 158 14.73 -3.38 -3.84
CA GLN A 158 13.89 -2.91 -4.94
C GLN A 158 13.40 -4.10 -5.76
N VAL A 159 12.15 -4.05 -6.22
CA VAL A 159 11.62 -5.09 -7.12
C VAL A 159 12.25 -4.91 -8.49
N GLU A 160 13.05 -5.88 -8.92
CA GLU A 160 13.72 -5.85 -10.23
C GLU A 160 12.79 -6.39 -11.31
N GLN A 161 12.18 -7.56 -11.06
CA GLN A 161 11.34 -8.24 -12.05
C GLN A 161 10.20 -9.01 -11.39
N VAL A 162 9.03 -8.99 -12.05
CA VAL A 162 7.86 -9.78 -11.68
C VAL A 162 7.65 -10.87 -12.74
N LEU A 163 7.69 -12.12 -12.32
CA LEU A 163 7.53 -13.32 -13.17
C LEU A 163 6.27 -14.10 -12.76
N PRO A 164 5.77 -15.05 -13.58
CA PRO A 164 4.52 -15.77 -13.31
C PRO A 164 4.48 -16.55 -12.00
N ASP A 165 5.63 -17.01 -11.51
CA ASP A 165 5.75 -17.88 -10.34
C ASP A 165 6.63 -17.29 -9.23
N ARG A 166 7.29 -16.17 -9.51
CA ARG A 166 8.29 -15.57 -8.62
C ARG A 166 8.45 -14.07 -8.83
N VAL A 167 9.05 -13.40 -7.85
CA VAL A 167 9.45 -12.00 -7.93
C VAL A 167 10.92 -11.92 -7.54
N ILE A 168 11.70 -11.20 -8.33
CA ILE A 168 13.12 -10.95 -8.07
C ILE A 168 13.24 -9.58 -7.41
N VAL A 169 13.88 -9.57 -6.24
CA VAL A 169 14.20 -8.34 -5.50
C VAL A 169 15.71 -8.18 -5.45
N ALA A 170 16.18 -6.95 -5.63
CA ALA A 170 17.60 -6.62 -5.68
C ALA A 170 17.97 -5.58 -4.62
N LEU A 171 19.16 -5.74 -4.03
CA LEU A 171 19.83 -4.76 -3.20
C LEU A 171 21.27 -4.64 -3.70
N GLY A 172 21.52 -3.61 -4.53
CA GLY A 172 22.79 -3.49 -5.26
C GLY A 172 22.97 -4.67 -6.21
N GLU A 173 24.04 -5.43 -6.05
CA GLU A 173 24.33 -6.63 -6.87
C GLU A 173 23.71 -7.93 -6.31
N GLN A 174 23.18 -7.89 -5.08
CA GLN A 174 22.57 -9.05 -4.44
C GLN A 174 21.12 -9.19 -4.90
N ARG A 175 20.76 -10.37 -5.39
CA ARG A 175 19.40 -10.71 -5.85
C ARG A 175 18.81 -11.83 -5.02
N GLU A 176 17.56 -11.67 -4.61
CA GLU A 176 16.79 -12.67 -3.89
C GLU A 176 15.45 -12.94 -4.58
N THR A 177 14.94 -14.15 -4.41
CA THR A 177 13.73 -14.61 -5.12
C THR A 177 12.61 -14.97 -4.16
N LEU A 178 11.49 -14.23 -4.25
CA LEU A 178 10.24 -14.58 -3.61
C LEU A 178 9.44 -15.51 -4.52
N ARG A 179 9.06 -16.68 -4.03
CA ARG A 179 8.30 -17.68 -4.82
C ARG A 179 6.85 -17.77 -4.34
N LEU A 180 5.93 -18.01 -5.27
CA LEU A 180 4.57 -18.35 -4.89
C LEU A 180 4.57 -19.66 -4.08
N PRO A 181 3.84 -19.74 -2.95
CA PRO A 181 3.68 -20.99 -2.23
C PRO A 181 2.96 -21.99 -3.14
N LYS A 182 3.51 -23.20 -3.25
CA LYS A 182 2.83 -24.30 -3.95
C LYS A 182 1.55 -24.62 -3.18
N VAL A 183 0.40 -24.34 -3.77
CA VAL A 183 -0.90 -24.72 -3.20
C VAL A 183 -0.95 -26.24 -3.13
N ARG A 184 -0.99 -26.78 -1.90
CA ARG A 184 -0.84 -28.22 -1.61
C ARG A 184 -2.08 -29.07 -2.00
N GLY A 185 -2.85 -28.68 -3.00
CA GLY A 185 -4.15 -29.30 -3.34
C GLY A 185 -4.36 -29.72 -4.80
N SER A 186 -3.43 -29.42 -5.72
CA SER A 186 -3.62 -29.76 -7.14
C SER A 186 -3.03 -31.10 -7.56
N LEU A 187 -2.16 -31.71 -6.75
CA LEU A 187 -1.59 -33.04 -7.04
C LEU A 187 -2.38 -34.17 -6.35
N GLU A 188 -2.92 -33.93 -5.15
CA GLU A 188 -3.78 -34.91 -4.47
C GLU A 188 -5.06 -35.16 -5.25
N THR A 189 -5.65 -34.16 -5.92
CA THR A 189 -6.85 -34.40 -6.74
C THR A 189 -6.56 -35.24 -7.99
N ALA A 190 -5.35 -35.18 -8.55
CA ALA A 190 -4.97 -36.02 -9.69
C ALA A 190 -4.68 -37.47 -9.29
N GLU A 191 -4.00 -37.69 -8.16
CA GLU A 191 -3.78 -39.03 -7.62
C GLU A 191 -5.05 -39.64 -7.00
N MET A 192 -5.88 -38.82 -6.35
CA MET A 192 -7.17 -39.26 -5.80
C MET A 192 -8.16 -39.52 -6.93
N ALA A 193 -8.15 -38.76 -8.03
CA ALA A 193 -8.90 -39.11 -9.24
C ALA A 193 -8.39 -40.40 -9.89
N LYS A 194 -7.07 -40.65 -9.92
CA LYS A 194 -6.51 -41.93 -10.37
C LYS A 194 -6.92 -43.10 -9.47
N ARG A 195 -6.89 -42.92 -8.15
CA ARG A 195 -7.34 -43.92 -7.18
C ARG A 195 -8.85 -44.17 -7.26
N MET A 196 -9.65 -43.12 -7.38
CA MET A 196 -11.10 -43.24 -7.55
C MET A 196 -11.47 -43.86 -8.90
N ALA A 197 -10.75 -43.57 -9.98
CA ALA A 197 -10.95 -44.25 -11.27
C ALA A 197 -10.57 -45.75 -11.21
N SER A 198 -9.61 -46.11 -10.36
CA SER A 198 -9.21 -47.50 -10.13
C SER A 198 -10.23 -48.26 -9.26
N ASP A 199 -10.80 -47.60 -8.25
CA ASP A 199 -11.86 -48.16 -7.39
C ASP A 199 -13.21 -48.29 -8.11
N TRP A 200 -13.53 -47.39 -9.03
CA TRP A 200 -14.76 -47.49 -9.84
C TRP A 200 -14.70 -48.61 -10.90
N GLY A 201 -13.51 -49.16 -11.18
CA GLY A 201 -13.35 -50.36 -12.02
C GLY A 201 -13.80 -51.67 -11.36
N TRP A 202 -14.01 -51.70 -10.04
CA TRP A 202 -14.42 -52.91 -9.30
C TRP A 202 -15.94 -53.09 -9.16
N ILE A 203 -16.75 -52.09 -9.55
CA ILE A 203 -18.22 -52.14 -9.38
C ILE A 203 -18.94 -52.55 -10.69
N ALA A 204 -18.25 -52.60 -11.84
CA ALA A 204 -18.80 -53.02 -13.13
C ALA A 204 -18.54 -54.50 -13.47
N GLY A 205 -18.45 -55.38 -12.46
CA GLY A 205 -18.05 -56.77 -12.64
C GLY A 205 -18.73 -57.75 -11.70
N ARG A 206 -20.05 -57.64 -11.48
CA ARG A 206 -20.84 -58.73 -10.88
C ARG A 206 -22.34 -58.61 -11.17
N SER A 207 -22.74 -59.06 -12.37
CA SER A 207 -24.08 -59.62 -12.56
C SER A 207 -24.01 -60.77 -13.55
N GLU A 208 -23.60 -61.94 -13.07
CA GLU A 208 -24.00 -63.20 -13.68
C GLU A 208 -25.21 -63.73 -12.91
N ALA A 209 -26.37 -63.71 -13.57
CA ALA A 209 -27.48 -64.62 -13.30
C ALA A 209 -28.33 -64.76 -14.57
N GLY A 210 -27.88 -65.66 -15.45
CA GLY A 210 -28.67 -66.58 -16.26
C GLY A 210 -29.68 -66.04 -17.28
N VAL A 211 -29.34 -66.10 -18.57
CA VAL A 211 -30.13 -66.78 -19.62
C VAL A 211 -29.17 -67.30 -20.72
N SER A 212 -29.42 -68.53 -21.18
CA SER A 212 -28.64 -69.37 -22.09
C SER A 212 -28.38 -68.82 -23.52
N PRO A 213 -27.40 -69.40 -24.26
CA PRO A 213 -26.95 -68.92 -25.56
C PRO A 213 -27.62 -69.68 -26.72
N LEU A 214 -28.22 -68.97 -27.68
CA LEU A 214 -28.51 -69.50 -29.00
C LEU A 214 -28.28 -68.43 -30.08
N GLN A 215 -27.18 -68.63 -30.80
CA GLN A 215 -26.97 -68.42 -32.23
C GLN A 215 -27.75 -67.30 -32.95
N ALA A 216 -27.02 -66.29 -33.43
CA ALA A 216 -27.11 -65.87 -34.82
C ALA A 216 -25.88 -65.04 -35.23
N LYS A 217 -25.06 -65.62 -36.10
CA LYS A 217 -24.18 -64.90 -37.02
C LYS A 217 -25.07 -63.96 -37.87
N ARG A 218 -24.72 -62.67 -37.95
CA ARG A 218 -24.34 -61.98 -39.21
C ARG A 218 -24.34 -60.44 -39.07
N ASP A 219 -23.41 -59.88 -39.83
CA ASP A 219 -23.45 -58.57 -40.49
C ASP A 219 -23.08 -57.31 -39.68
N VAL A 220 -21.81 -56.98 -39.83
CA VAL A 220 -21.26 -55.65 -40.14
C VAL A 220 -22.33 -54.62 -40.51
N ALA A 221 -22.53 -53.64 -39.62
CA ALA A 221 -22.79 -52.25 -39.97
C ALA A 221 -22.50 -51.38 -38.75
N LEU A 222 -21.52 -50.48 -38.88
CA LEU A 222 -21.39 -49.31 -38.00
C LEU A 222 -22.68 -48.49 -38.06
N PRO A 223 -23.14 -47.96 -36.91
CA PRO A 223 -23.52 -46.56 -36.92
C PRO A 223 -22.97 -45.80 -35.72
N ASN A 224 -22.29 -44.71 -36.05
CA ASN A 224 -22.44 -43.38 -35.47
C ASN A 224 -22.54 -43.27 -33.95
N SER A 225 -21.42 -42.84 -33.36
CA SER A 225 -21.31 -41.57 -32.62
C SER A 225 -22.62 -40.98 -32.10
N ALA A 226 -23.09 -41.45 -30.95
CA ALA A 226 -23.96 -40.67 -30.08
C ALA A 226 -23.87 -41.21 -28.66
N MET A 227 -23.83 -40.29 -27.70
CA MET A 227 -23.93 -40.49 -26.25
C MET A 227 -22.61 -40.65 -25.48
N ALA A 228 -21.72 -39.68 -25.64
CA ALA A 228 -20.98 -39.16 -24.50
C ALA A 228 -21.90 -38.20 -23.74
N GLN A 229 -22.49 -38.69 -22.66
CA GLN A 229 -23.34 -37.92 -21.76
C GLN A 229 -22.44 -36.96 -20.96
N GLU A 230 -22.22 -35.76 -21.50
CA GLU A 230 -21.50 -34.67 -20.84
C GLU A 230 -22.23 -34.23 -19.56
N ASN A 231 -21.51 -34.35 -18.45
CA ASN A 231 -21.90 -33.89 -17.13
C ASN A 231 -21.73 -32.34 -17.08
N PRO A 232 -22.80 -31.53 -16.89
CA PRO A 232 -22.71 -30.08 -17.03
C PRO A 232 -22.18 -29.44 -15.74
N ARG A 233 -20.91 -29.69 -15.42
CA ARG A 233 -20.14 -28.75 -14.60
C ARG A 233 -19.56 -27.72 -15.54
N GLN A 234 -20.36 -26.67 -15.80
CA GLN A 234 -20.01 -25.51 -16.61
C GLN A 234 -18.61 -24.98 -16.25
N THR A 235 -17.60 -25.44 -16.99
CA THR A 235 -16.33 -24.73 -17.11
C THR A 235 -16.61 -23.49 -17.94
N LEU A 236 -17.04 -22.41 -17.27
CA LEU A 236 -17.13 -21.10 -17.92
C LEU A 236 -15.79 -20.85 -18.61
N SER A 237 -15.86 -20.56 -19.90
CA SER A 237 -14.67 -20.22 -20.67
C SER A 237 -13.94 -19.05 -20.00
N LEU A 238 -12.62 -18.98 -20.16
CA LEU A 238 -11.81 -17.90 -19.57
C LEU A 238 -12.37 -16.52 -19.96
N GLU A 239 -12.92 -16.40 -21.17
CA GLU A 239 -13.63 -15.22 -21.63
C GLU A 239 -14.94 -14.94 -20.89
N GLU A 240 -15.76 -15.95 -20.62
CA GLU A 240 -16.99 -15.77 -19.84
C GLU A 240 -16.68 -15.40 -18.39
N ARG A 241 -15.60 -15.93 -17.82
CA ARG A 241 -15.11 -15.54 -16.48
C ARG A 241 -14.62 -14.09 -16.48
N VAL A 242 -13.94 -13.64 -17.54
CA VAL A 242 -13.52 -12.25 -17.70
C VAL A 242 -14.73 -11.33 -17.93
N ARG A 243 -15.72 -11.74 -18.72
CA ARG A 243 -16.97 -10.99 -18.94
C ARG A 243 -17.82 -10.92 -17.67
N SER A 244 -17.93 -12.00 -16.91
CA SER A 244 -18.65 -12.02 -15.63
C SER A 244 -17.93 -11.15 -14.59
N TYR A 245 -16.60 -11.18 -14.56
CA TYR A 245 -15.80 -10.31 -13.70
C TYR A 245 -15.98 -8.84 -14.07
N LYS A 246 -15.90 -8.49 -15.37
CA LYS A 246 -16.17 -7.13 -15.87
C LYS A 246 -17.60 -6.67 -15.55
N ARG A 247 -18.63 -7.52 -15.75
CA ARG A 247 -20.01 -7.21 -15.35
C ARG A 247 -20.17 -7.02 -13.85
N SER A 248 -19.48 -7.82 -13.03
CA SER A 248 -19.52 -7.68 -11.56
C SER A 248 -18.80 -6.44 -11.05
N GLN A 249 -17.77 -5.98 -11.76
CA GLN A 249 -17.06 -4.73 -11.49
C GLN A 249 -17.90 -3.52 -11.95
N GLN A 250 -18.60 -3.63 -13.07
CA GLN A 250 -19.50 -2.59 -13.57
C GLN A 250 -20.76 -2.46 -12.71
N SER A 251 -21.38 -3.53 -12.20
CA SER A 251 -22.63 -3.41 -11.43
C SER A 251 -22.49 -3.08 -9.93
N ALA A 252 -21.26 -2.96 -9.41
CA ALA A 252 -21.05 -2.79 -7.98
C ALA A 252 -21.45 -1.37 -7.51
N LYS A 253 -22.47 -1.27 -6.65
CA LYS A 253 -22.88 -0.03 -5.99
C LYS A 253 -21.69 0.66 -5.32
N SER A 254 -21.58 1.98 -5.50
CA SER A 254 -20.50 2.78 -4.91
C SER A 254 -20.95 4.16 -4.44
N LEU A 255 -20.16 4.76 -3.54
CA LEU A 255 -20.32 6.15 -3.10
C LEU A 255 -19.73 7.16 -4.10
N GLY A 256 -19.02 6.71 -5.15
CA GLY A 256 -18.39 7.58 -6.14
C GLY A 256 -17.27 8.48 -5.60
N ILE A 257 -16.52 8.01 -4.61
CA ILE A 257 -15.38 8.69 -4.02
C ILE A 257 -14.15 7.78 -4.03
N ALA A 258 -12.97 8.37 -4.03
CA ALA A 258 -11.76 7.73 -3.55
C ALA A 258 -11.46 8.24 -2.14
N GLY A 259 -10.90 7.37 -1.31
CA GLY A 259 -10.50 7.75 0.02
C GLY A 259 -9.44 6.81 0.56
N ARG A 260 -8.78 7.26 1.63
CA ARG A 260 -7.81 6.48 2.39
C ARG A 260 -8.27 6.33 3.82
N LEU A 261 -7.91 5.23 4.45
CA LEU A 261 -8.15 5.04 5.87
C LEU A 261 -7.13 5.88 6.65
N LEU A 262 -7.58 6.67 7.61
CA LEU A 262 -6.68 7.36 8.52
C LEU A 262 -6.03 6.38 9.49
N SER A 263 -4.76 6.62 9.81
CA SER A 263 -4.11 5.92 10.92
C SER A 263 -4.79 6.30 12.24
N ARG A 264 -4.62 5.48 13.29
CA ARG A 264 -5.17 5.80 14.62
C ARG A 264 -4.62 7.12 15.17
N GLN A 265 -3.37 7.44 14.86
CA GLN A 265 -2.74 8.69 15.28
C GLN A 265 -3.37 9.88 14.55
N GLN A 266 -3.49 9.81 13.22
CA GLN A 266 -4.11 10.86 12.41
C GLN A 266 -5.57 11.11 12.80
N ALA A 267 -6.33 10.04 13.06
CA ALA A 267 -7.71 10.18 13.52
C ALA A 267 -7.80 10.92 14.87
N ARG A 268 -6.90 10.63 15.81
CA ARG A 268 -6.84 11.32 17.11
C ARG A 268 -6.45 12.79 16.98
N GLU A 269 -5.51 13.11 16.08
CA GLU A 269 -5.14 14.51 15.78
C GLU A 269 -6.33 15.30 15.23
N GLN A 270 -7.26 14.64 14.55
CA GLN A 270 -8.53 15.21 14.07
C GLN A 270 -9.66 15.15 15.11
N GLY A 271 -9.36 14.82 16.38
CA GLY A 271 -10.35 14.74 17.46
C GLY A 271 -11.32 13.55 17.38
N LEU A 272 -11.00 12.54 16.57
CA LEU A 272 -11.87 11.38 16.38
C LEU A 272 -11.53 10.26 17.38
N ALA A 273 -12.58 9.69 17.99
CA ALA A 273 -12.45 8.55 18.90
C ALA A 273 -12.21 7.21 18.16
N GLY A 274 -12.55 7.14 16.87
CA GLY A 274 -12.51 5.93 16.05
C GLY A 274 -11.71 6.09 14.76
N GLN A 275 -11.83 5.13 13.85
CA GLN A 275 -11.27 5.28 12.51
C GLN A 275 -12.18 6.13 11.62
N ALA A 276 -11.59 6.73 10.60
CA ALA A 276 -12.30 7.44 9.55
C ALA A 276 -11.64 7.21 8.20
N ILE A 277 -12.44 7.39 7.14
CA ILE A 277 -11.94 7.45 5.76
C ILE A 277 -11.87 8.91 5.36
N GLU A 278 -10.69 9.39 5.03
CA GLU A 278 -10.50 10.70 4.41
C GLU A 278 -10.83 10.59 2.92
N VAL A 279 -11.71 11.46 2.45
CA VAL A 279 -12.05 11.58 1.03
C VAL A 279 -10.92 12.31 0.32
N THR A 280 -10.22 11.61 -0.57
CA THR A 280 -9.09 12.17 -1.32
C THR A 280 -9.50 12.70 -2.69
N SER A 281 -10.56 12.14 -3.27
CA SER A 281 -11.16 12.68 -4.48
C SER A 281 -12.61 12.26 -4.62
N VAL A 282 -13.38 13.11 -5.28
CA VAL A 282 -14.79 12.86 -5.59
C VAL A 282 -14.86 12.56 -7.08
N LYS A 283 -15.27 11.34 -7.42
CA LYS A 283 -15.30 10.87 -8.81
C LYS A 283 -16.58 11.26 -9.54
N ARG A 284 -17.65 11.60 -8.80
CA ARG A 284 -18.95 11.91 -9.37
C ARG A 284 -19.43 13.31 -8.99
N ALA A 285 -20.00 14.03 -9.94
CA ALA A 285 -20.54 15.37 -9.70
C ALA A 285 -21.73 15.37 -8.71
N GLN A 286 -22.52 14.30 -8.69
CA GLN A 286 -23.72 14.17 -7.84
C GLN A 286 -23.40 13.64 -6.42
N SER A 287 -22.13 13.60 -6.03
CA SER A 287 -21.72 13.21 -4.68
C SER A 287 -21.78 14.44 -3.76
N PRO A 288 -22.41 14.35 -2.58
CA PRO A 288 -22.41 15.46 -1.62
C PRO A 288 -21.06 15.61 -0.89
N PHE A 289 -20.13 14.68 -1.09
CA PHE A 289 -18.81 14.70 -0.48
C PHE A 289 -17.89 15.74 -1.14
N GLN A 290 -16.92 16.22 -0.37
CA GLN A 290 -15.83 17.09 -0.79
C GLN A 290 -14.49 16.42 -0.45
N SER A 291 -13.42 16.85 -1.12
CA SER A 291 -12.07 16.42 -0.73
C SER A 291 -11.76 16.95 0.68
N GLY A 292 -11.11 16.13 1.51
CA GLY A 292 -10.82 16.43 2.92
C GLY A 292 -11.93 16.06 3.90
N ASP A 293 -13.11 15.65 3.42
CA ASP A 293 -14.17 15.11 4.27
C ASP A 293 -13.69 13.86 5.01
N LEU A 294 -14.00 13.73 6.31
CA LEU A 294 -13.70 12.54 7.10
C LEU A 294 -14.96 11.72 7.36
N ILE A 295 -15.11 10.59 6.68
CA ILE A 295 -16.25 9.70 6.85
C ILE A 295 -16.05 8.87 8.11
N VAL A 296 -16.95 9.04 9.07
CA VAL A 296 -16.90 8.37 10.39
C VAL A 296 -17.94 7.26 10.53
N LYS A 297 -19.08 7.36 9.83
CA LYS A 297 -20.11 6.31 9.78
C LYS A 297 -20.69 6.15 8.38
N VAL A 298 -21.03 4.92 8.00
CA VAL A 298 -21.73 4.62 6.76
C VAL A 298 -22.92 3.72 7.09
N GLY A 299 -24.14 4.14 6.70
CA GLY A 299 -25.35 3.38 6.97
C GLY A 299 -25.62 3.12 8.45
N GLY A 300 -25.26 4.08 9.32
CA GLY A 300 -25.36 3.96 10.78
C GLY A 300 -24.18 3.25 11.46
N GLU A 301 -23.35 2.52 10.72
CA GLU A 301 -22.22 1.75 11.24
C GLU A 301 -20.93 2.58 11.28
N PRO A 302 -20.12 2.49 12.35
CA PRO A 302 -18.83 3.16 12.41
C PRO A 302 -17.85 2.57 11.40
N VAL A 303 -16.99 3.44 10.86
CA VAL A 303 -15.91 3.02 9.97
C VAL A 303 -14.83 2.31 10.79
N VAL A 304 -14.49 1.08 10.37
CA VAL A 304 -13.46 0.23 11.01
C VAL A 304 -12.40 -0.25 10.01
N SER A 305 -12.70 -0.25 8.70
CA SER A 305 -11.73 -0.48 7.65
C SER A 305 -12.33 -0.14 6.28
N LEU A 306 -11.46 0.21 5.32
CA LEU A 306 -11.88 0.46 3.93
C LEU A 306 -12.61 -0.75 3.32
N TRP A 307 -12.09 -1.96 3.54
CA TRP A 307 -12.67 -3.18 2.96
C TRP A 307 -14.08 -3.47 3.49
N ARG A 308 -14.28 -3.33 4.82
CA ARG A 308 -15.59 -3.58 5.44
C ARG A 308 -16.60 -2.53 4.99
N THR A 309 -16.22 -1.26 4.98
CA THR A 309 -17.07 -0.17 4.50
C THR A 309 -17.43 -0.35 3.02
N THR A 310 -16.46 -0.70 2.17
CA THR A 310 -16.71 -0.97 0.74
C THR A 310 -17.66 -2.14 0.54
N ARG A 311 -17.47 -3.23 1.31
CA ARG A 311 -18.36 -4.39 1.26
C ARG A 311 -19.78 -4.04 1.71
N GLN A 312 -19.92 -3.24 2.77
CA GLN A 312 -21.22 -2.77 3.26
C GLN A 312 -21.95 -1.93 2.22
N VAL A 313 -21.26 -0.97 1.59
CA VAL A 313 -21.83 -0.15 0.51
C VAL A 313 -22.32 -1.01 -0.64
N ARG A 314 -21.49 -1.96 -1.08
CA ARG A 314 -21.82 -2.87 -2.21
C ARG A 314 -22.97 -3.82 -1.88
N ALA A 315 -23.05 -4.28 -0.64
CA ALA A 315 -24.10 -5.18 -0.17
C ALA A 315 -25.40 -4.44 0.18
N SER A 316 -25.39 -3.10 0.21
CA SER A 316 -26.57 -2.32 0.56
C SER A 316 -27.68 -2.51 -0.48
N LYS A 317 -28.85 -2.91 0.00
CA LYS A 317 -30.06 -2.99 -0.82
C LYS A 317 -30.66 -1.62 -1.10
N GLN A 318 -30.31 -0.61 -0.29
CA GLN A 318 -30.79 0.76 -0.47
C GLN A 318 -30.13 1.40 -1.68
N ASP A 319 -30.85 2.34 -2.32
CA ASP A 319 -30.31 3.15 -3.43
C ASP A 319 -29.74 4.47 -2.94
N GLN A 320 -29.87 4.77 -1.65
CA GLN A 320 -29.21 5.87 -0.98
C GLN A 320 -28.67 5.39 0.36
N LEU A 321 -27.54 5.93 0.78
CA LEU A 321 -26.94 5.67 2.08
C LEU A 321 -26.82 6.97 2.87
N VAL A 322 -27.12 6.89 4.16
CA VAL A 322 -26.85 7.97 5.11
C VAL A 322 -25.42 7.81 5.62
N VAL A 323 -24.61 8.85 5.47
CA VAL A 323 -23.19 8.85 5.80
C VAL A 323 -22.91 10.00 6.77
N SER A 324 -22.31 9.71 7.92
CA SER A 324 -21.87 10.74 8.85
C SER A 324 -20.42 11.12 8.55
N VAL A 325 -20.18 12.42 8.46
CA VAL A 325 -18.94 13.01 7.98
C VAL A 325 -18.51 14.13 8.91
N LEU A 326 -17.21 14.30 9.11
CA LEU A 326 -16.63 15.50 9.68
C LEU A 326 -16.12 16.37 8.53
N ARG A 327 -16.58 17.62 8.46
CA ARG A 327 -16.09 18.61 7.49
C ARG A 327 -15.71 19.87 8.27
N ASN A 328 -14.45 20.29 8.16
CA ASN A 328 -13.92 21.46 8.88
C ASN A 328 -14.14 21.36 10.41
N GLY A 329 -14.03 20.16 10.98
CA GLY A 329 -14.25 19.92 12.41
C GLY A 329 -15.72 19.80 12.84
N GLU A 330 -16.68 20.06 11.96
CA GLU A 330 -18.11 19.95 12.26
C GLU A 330 -18.69 18.62 11.78
N GLN A 331 -19.49 17.96 12.61
CA GLN A 331 -20.13 16.70 12.26
C GLN A 331 -21.43 16.96 11.52
N MET A 332 -21.55 16.39 10.31
CA MET A 332 -22.74 16.47 9.47
C MET A 332 -23.16 15.10 8.94
N THR A 333 -24.41 15.02 8.51
CA THR A 333 -24.97 13.81 7.92
C THR A 333 -25.37 14.08 6.48
N LEU A 334 -24.82 13.29 5.55
CA LEU A 334 -25.07 13.41 4.13
C LEU A 334 -25.82 12.18 3.63
N THR A 335 -26.89 12.40 2.89
CA THR A 335 -27.59 11.34 2.15
C THR A 335 -27.02 11.30 0.74
N THR A 336 -26.50 10.14 0.33
CA THR A 336 -25.83 9.99 -0.96
C THR A 336 -26.42 8.83 -1.74
N PRO A 337 -26.82 9.02 -3.02
CA PRO A 337 -27.27 7.90 -3.84
C PRO A 337 -26.14 6.89 -4.05
N LEU A 338 -26.49 5.62 -4.17
CA LEU A 338 -25.60 4.54 -4.56
C LEU A 338 -25.83 4.22 -6.01
N VAL A 339 -24.77 4.28 -6.80
CA VAL A 339 -24.84 4.01 -8.24
C VAL A 339 -24.02 2.76 -8.53
N GLY A 340 -24.62 1.79 -9.22
CA GLY A 340 -23.89 0.70 -9.88
C GLY A 340 -23.38 1.22 -11.23
N GLY A 341 -22.09 1.07 -11.52
CA GLY A 341 -21.45 1.61 -12.74
C GLY A 341 -22.17 1.23 -14.05
N ALA A 342 -22.11 2.04 -15.12
CA ALA A 342 -21.07 2.96 -15.53
C ALA A 342 -21.60 4.37 -15.86
N GLU A 343 -20.80 5.39 -15.52
CA GLU A 343 -20.52 6.53 -16.39
C GLU A 343 -19.02 6.50 -16.70
#